data_AF-A0A7T5EMB0-F1
#
_entry.id   AF-A0A7T5EMB0-F1
#
_cell.length_a   1.000
_cell.length_b   1.000
_cell.length_c   1.000
_cell.angle_alpha   90.00
_cell.angle_beta   90.00
_cell.angle_gamma   90.00
#
_symmetry.space_group_name_H-M   'P 1'
#
loop_
_entity.id
_entity.type
_entity.pdbx_description
1 polymer ?
#
loop_
_entity_poly.entity_id
_entity_poly.type
_entity_poly.pdbx_seq_one_letter_code
_entity_poly.pdbx_strand_id
1 'polypeptide(L)'
;MSSYNPKLDWKYDDDVTEQDINRWEQGIADAHAQIAQLSADVSNLKTRMNTMESVLPENFLYNKFDDDLSTISAIRVIRGYYNEAQSRLEV
;
A
#
# COMPACT_ATOMS: atom_id res chain seq x y z
N MET A 1 -13.54 22.48 20.77
CA MET A 1 -12.20 22.61 21.37
C MET A 1 -11.40 23.57 20.53
N SER A 2 -10.72 24.54 21.13
CA SER A 2 -9.88 25.50 20.41
C SER A 2 -8.56 24.81 20.05
N SER A 3 -8.06 24.99 18.83
CA SER A 3 -6.73 24.49 18.43
C SER A 3 -5.62 25.25 19.16
N TYR A 4 -4.48 24.60 19.37
CA TYR A 4 -3.28 25.28 19.88
C TYR A 4 -2.94 26.53 19.07
N ASN A 5 -2.70 27.64 19.77
CA ASN A 5 -2.26 28.90 19.18
C ASN A 5 -1.05 29.41 19.99
N PRO A 6 0.17 29.45 19.43
CA PRO A 6 1.35 29.83 20.18
C PRO A 6 1.37 31.33 20.51
N LYS A 7 1.84 31.68 21.70
CA LYS A 7 2.25 33.05 22.05
C LYS A 7 3.71 33.22 21.62
N LEU A 8 3.99 34.23 20.80
CA LEU A 8 5.30 34.43 20.16
C LEU A 8 5.96 35.76 20.55
N ASP A 9 5.28 36.58 21.35
CA ASP A 9 5.66 37.94 21.70
C ASP A 9 6.25 38.08 23.11
N TRP A 10 6.69 36.97 23.71
CA TRP A 10 7.30 36.89 25.04
C TRP A 10 8.36 37.97 25.29
N LYS A 11 8.25 38.65 26.44
CA LYS A 11 9.32 39.47 27.00
C LYS A 11 10.02 38.74 28.15
N TYR A 12 11.23 39.18 28.47
CA TYR A 12 12.04 38.55 29.51
C TYR A 12 11.33 38.57 30.89
N ASP A 13 10.64 39.66 31.19
CA ASP A 13 9.91 39.87 32.45
C ASP A 13 8.41 39.55 32.35
N ASP A 14 7.97 38.88 31.28
CA ASP A 14 6.57 38.43 31.19
C ASP A 14 6.31 37.36 32.26
N ASP A 15 5.36 37.64 33.14
CA ASP A 15 4.85 36.63 34.07
C ASP A 15 4.20 35.47 33.29
N VAL A 16 4.53 34.24 33.69
CA VAL A 16 3.84 33.05 33.20
C VAL A 16 2.52 32.91 33.95
N THR A 17 1.42 32.95 33.21
CA THR A 17 0.07 32.84 33.78
C THR A 17 -0.52 31.43 33.60
N GLU A 18 -1.60 31.14 34.32
CA GLU A 18 -2.38 29.91 34.11
C GLU A 18 -2.85 29.77 32.65
N GLN A 19 -3.18 30.88 31.98
CA GLN A 19 -3.58 30.85 30.57
C GLN A 19 -2.44 30.37 29.65
N ASP A 20 -1.21 30.73 29.97
CA ASP A 20 -0.04 30.27 29.21
C ASP A 20 0.21 28.78 29.43
N ILE A 21 0.05 28.30 30.66
CA ILE A 21 0.16 26.88 31.00
C ILE A 21 -0.92 26.08 30.29
N ASN A 22 -2.20 26.50 30.39
CA ASN A 22 -3.32 25.84 29.72
C ASN A 22 -3.12 25.77 28.19
N ARG A 23 -2.52 26.82 27.61
CA ARG A 23 -2.17 26.84 26.18
C ARG A 23 -1.11 25.80 25.85
N TRP A 24 -0.06 25.67 26.67
CA TRP A 24 0.96 24.63 26.47
C TRP A 24 0.37 23.23 26.63
N GLU A 25 -0.46 23.00 27.64
CA GLU A 25 -1.16 21.72 27.85
C GLU A 25 -2.02 21.34 26.64
N GLN A 26 -2.75 22.31 26.06
CA GLN A 26 -3.50 22.08 24.83
C GLN A 26 -2.58 21.72 23.67
N GLY A 27 -1.44 22.40 23.51
CA GLY A 27 -0.45 22.08 22.47
C GLY A 27 0.12 20.68 22.60
N ILE A 28 0.40 20.25 23.84
CA ILE A 28 0.88 18.89 24.14
C ILE A 28 -0.22 17.86 23.82
N ALA A 29 -1.46 18.11 24.22
CA ALA A 29 -2.58 17.23 23.93
C ALA A 29 -2.83 17.08 22.42
N ASP A 30 -2.81 18.19 21.68
CA ASP A 30 -2.96 18.21 20.22
C ASP A 30 -1.84 17.42 19.54
N ALA A 31 -0.58 17.58 19.99
CA ALA A 31 0.56 16.84 19.48
C ALA A 31 0.44 15.33 19.74
N HIS A 32 0.03 14.92 20.95
CA HIS A 32 -0.22 13.51 21.27
C HIS A 32 -1.32 12.90 20.39
N ALA A 33 -2.40 13.64 20.11
CA ALA A 33 -3.45 13.18 19.21
C ALA A 33 -2.94 12.97 17.78
N GLN A 34 -2.13 13.89 17.26
CA GLN A 34 -1.51 13.77 15.93
C GLN A 34 -0.54 12.59 15.85
N ILE A 35 0.30 12.40 16.88
CA ILE A 35 1.24 11.26 16.96
C ILE A 35 0.49 9.93 17.00
N ALA A 36 -0.60 9.83 17.77
CA ALA A 36 -1.41 8.63 17.82
C ALA A 36 -2.02 8.29 16.45
N GLN A 37 -2.53 9.30 15.74
CA GLN A 37 -3.06 9.11 14.39
C GLN A 37 -1.96 8.65 13.41
N LEU A 38 -0.80 9.33 13.40
CA LEU A 38 0.33 8.93 12.56
C LEU A 38 0.81 7.51 12.85
N SER A 39 0.84 7.10 14.13
CA SER A 39 1.21 5.74 14.51
C SER A 39 0.23 4.70 13.94
N ALA A 40 -1.07 4.98 14.01
CA ALA A 40 -2.09 4.13 13.41
C ALA A 40 -1.95 4.04 11.87
N ASP A 41 -1.72 5.19 11.21
CA ASP A 41 -1.57 5.24 9.76
C ASP A 41 -0.32 4.48 9.28
N VAL A 42 0.81 4.62 9.97
CA VAL A 42 2.04 3.86 9.68
C VAL A 42 1.84 2.36 9.88
N SER A 43 1.13 1.95 10.94
CA SER A 43 0.79 0.54 11.19
C SER A 43 -0.07 -0.05 10.07
N ASN A 44 -1.07 0.72 9.61
CA ASN A 44 -1.93 0.34 8.49
C ASN A 44 -1.13 0.24 7.18
N LEU A 45 -0.24 1.19 6.90
CA LEU A 45 0.64 1.15 5.73
C LEU A 45 1.56 -0.07 5.74
N LYS A 46 2.17 -0.37 6.89
CA LYS A 46 3.02 -1.57 7.05
C LYS A 46 2.25 -2.85 6.79
N THR A 47 1.02 -2.95 7.29
CA THR A 47 0.15 -4.12 7.04
C THR A 47 -0.13 -4.28 5.55
N ARG A 48 -0.50 -3.18 4.86
CA ARG A 48 -0.76 -3.20 3.42
C ARG A 48 0.48 -3.58 2.61
N MET A 49 1.65 -3.06 2.98
CA MET A 49 2.92 -3.39 2.34
C MET A 49 3.24 -4.88 2.48
N ASN A 50 3.13 -5.44 3.69
CA ASN A 50 3.34 -6.87 3.92
C ASN A 50 2.36 -7.73 3.11
N THR A 51 1.10 -7.31 3.00
CA THR A 51 0.11 -8.00 2.14
C THR A 51 0.50 -7.92 0.67
N MET A 52 0.98 -6.76 0.20
CA MET A 52 1.47 -6.62 -1.18
C MET A 52 2.68 -7.54 -1.43
N GLU A 53 3.67 -7.53 -0.54
CA GLU A 53 4.84 -8.40 -0.64
C GLU A 53 4.47 -9.89 -0.64
N SER A 54 3.42 -10.30 0.09
CA SER A 54 2.99 -11.70 0.12
C SER A 54 2.17 -12.13 -1.10
N VAL A 55 1.46 -11.21 -1.77
CA VAL A 55 0.68 -11.52 -2.98
C VAL A 55 1.50 -11.40 -4.26
N LEU A 56 2.59 -10.63 -4.26
CA LEU A 56 3.47 -10.52 -5.43
C LEU A 56 4.41 -11.74 -5.46
N PRO A 57 4.30 -12.66 -6.45
CA PRO A 57 5.22 -13.78 -6.57
C PRO A 57 6.62 -13.23 -6.83
N GLU A 58 7.54 -13.40 -5.87
CA GLU A 58 8.97 -13.10 -5.99
C GLU A 58 9.31 -11.79 -6.74
N ASN A 59 8.62 -10.68 -6.43
CA ASN A 59 8.82 -9.38 -7.10
C ASN A 59 8.70 -9.41 -8.64
N PHE A 60 7.99 -10.38 -9.22
CA PHE A 60 7.97 -10.66 -10.66
C PHE A 60 9.36 -10.90 -11.27
N LEU A 61 10.39 -11.14 -10.46
CA LEU A 61 11.77 -11.24 -10.90
C LEU A 61 11.97 -12.38 -11.92
N TYR A 62 11.08 -13.38 -11.87
CA TYR A 62 11.06 -14.54 -12.76
C TYR A 62 9.71 -14.76 -13.45
N ASN A 63 8.80 -13.76 -13.44
CA ASN A 63 7.56 -13.86 -14.22
C ASN A 63 7.86 -13.62 -15.70
N LYS A 64 8.43 -14.63 -16.33
CA LYS A 64 8.62 -14.72 -17.77
C LYS A 64 7.41 -15.46 -18.36
N PHE A 65 6.41 -14.73 -18.80
CA PHE A 65 5.26 -15.27 -19.54
C PHE A 65 5.63 -15.52 -21.01
N ASP A 66 6.64 -16.37 -21.23
CA ASP A 66 6.95 -16.87 -22.57
C ASP A 66 6.31 -18.26 -22.69
N ASP A 67 5.05 -18.32 -23.11
CA ASP A 67 4.46 -19.57 -23.59
C ASP A 67 5.09 -19.90 -24.95
N ASP A 68 6.18 -20.67 -24.91
CA ASP A 68 6.83 -21.21 -26.09
C ASP A 68 6.12 -22.49 -26.55
N LEU A 69 5.29 -22.36 -27.59
CA LEU A 69 4.58 -23.48 -28.21
C LEU A 69 5.43 -24.23 -29.24
N SER A 70 6.73 -23.93 -29.38
CA SER A 70 7.62 -24.60 -30.34
C SER A 70 7.90 -26.08 -30.03
N THR A 71 7.56 -26.54 -28.82
CA THR A 71 7.80 -27.92 -28.36
C THR A 71 6.54 -28.77 -28.20
N ILE A 72 5.38 -28.30 -28.67
CA ILE A 72 4.17 -29.14 -28.69
C ILE A 72 4.41 -30.38 -29.55
N SER A 73 4.47 -31.54 -28.90
CA SER A 73 4.75 -32.84 -29.54
C SER A 73 3.50 -33.51 -30.11
N ALA A 74 2.31 -33.18 -29.58
CA ALA A 74 1.04 -33.57 -30.16
C ALA A 74 -0.12 -32.70 -29.64
N ILE A 75 -1.09 -32.45 -30.51
CA ILE A 75 -2.41 -31.93 -30.13
C ILE A 75 -3.39 -33.10 -30.24
N ARG A 76 -4.05 -33.45 -29.14
CA ARG A 76 -5.07 -34.51 -29.15
C ARG A 76 -6.44 -33.90 -29.45
N VAL A 77 -6.93 -34.13 -30.67
CA VAL A 77 -8.31 -33.81 -31.02
C VAL A 77 -9.23 -34.83 -30.37
N ILE A 78 -10.07 -34.39 -29.44
CA ILE A 78 -11.00 -35.26 -28.71
C ILE A 78 -12.29 -35.58 -29.50
N ARG A 79 -12.59 -34.80 -30.56
CA ARG A 79 -13.72 -34.96 -31.48
C ARG A 79 -13.37 -34.32 -32.83
N GLY A 80 -13.58 -35.04 -33.93
CA GLY A 80 -13.26 -34.60 -35.28
C GLY A 80 -12.59 -35.71 -36.12
N TYR A 81 -12.34 -35.44 -37.39
CA TYR A 81 -11.62 -36.35 -38.29
C TYR A 81 -10.55 -35.59 -39.09
N TYR A 82 -9.53 -36.30 -39.58
CA TYR A 82 -8.52 -35.73 -40.47
C TYR A 82 -9.01 -35.80 -41.92
N ASN A 83 -9.16 -34.65 -42.57
CA ASN A 83 -9.54 -34.57 -43.98
C ASN A 83 -8.27 -34.63 -44.84
N GLU A 84 -8.01 -35.79 -45.45
CA GLU A 84 -6.81 -35.99 -46.27
C GLU A 84 -6.77 -35.11 -47.52
N ALA A 85 -7.93 -34.87 -48.16
CA ALA A 85 -8.01 -34.08 -49.38
C ALA A 85 -7.61 -32.61 -49.17
N GLN A 86 -7.73 -32.11 -47.94
CA GLN A 86 -7.42 -30.72 -47.59
C GLN A 86 -6.26 -30.60 -46.60
N SER A 87 -5.65 -31.72 -46.20
CA SER A 87 -4.54 -31.79 -45.24
C SER A 87 -4.79 -30.97 -43.96
N ARG A 88 -6.01 -31.02 -43.42
CA ARG A 88 -6.35 -30.33 -42.17
C ARG A 88 -7.28 -31.15 -41.28
N LEU A 89 -7.25 -30.84 -39.98
CA LEU A 89 -8.18 -31.37 -38.99
C LEU A 89 -9.52 -30.61 -39.09
N GLU A 90 -10.62 -31.35 -39.15
CA GLU A 90 -12.00 -30.84 -39.14
C GLU A 90 -12.73 -31.38 -37.90
N VAL A 91 -13.64 -30.58 -37.32
CA VAL A 91 -14.43 -30.93 -36.13
C VAL A 91 -15.87 -31.20 -36.53
#